data_AF-A0AA86UZ15-F1
#
_entry.id   AF-A0AA86UZ15-F1
#
_cell.length_a   1.000
_cell.length_b   1.000
_cell.length_c   1.000
_cell.angle_alpha   90.00
_cell.angle_beta   90.00
_cell.angle_gamma   90.00
#
_symmetry.space_group_name_H-M   'P 1'
#
loop_
_entity.id
_entity.type
_entity.pdbx_description
1 polymer ?
#
loop_
_entity_poly.entity_id
_entity_poly.type
_entity_poly.pdbx_seq_one_letter_code
_entity_poly.pdbx_strand_id
1 'polypeptide(L)'
;MQNYNYNDYDKAKIQQYQRNIFSGNLSIYKDKSISALRFLEFLKVKHVSLWQCENVALGTIPPTLSRLTINQCTGADLTELKHNVQLQFLDIKQNKFVECRFLRTLVNITSLTLINNDLENIAYLRDMAKLSSLIVHQNNLNDIYGIQHLKKLTLLNLSYNKIVDISPLESLTNIEELYLNQNQIVSIEALTSFSKLRNLEIFDNYIQDMTPIYRHKNYKNSNLYRIRQQDDPTYQHLCTSMNHKCIYGIQELAGRFKHSNNCRKIDSIQRTIYYYFIQIQSNTDNYFNRVNDLFQQLNGYGTDQ
;
A
#
# COMPACT_ATOMS: atom_id res chain seq x y z
N MET A 1 -5.25 44.85 -3.60
CA MET A 1 -5.73 44.32 -2.31
C MET A 1 -7.23 44.15 -2.46
N GLN A 2 -7.74 42.91 -2.53
CA GLN A 2 -9.18 42.71 -2.40
C GLN A 2 -9.53 42.79 -0.92
N ASN A 3 -10.34 43.77 -0.53
CA ASN A 3 -10.80 43.92 0.84
C ASN A 3 -11.90 42.88 1.10
N TYR A 4 -11.50 41.70 1.56
CA TYR A 4 -12.44 40.72 2.09
C TYR A 4 -12.96 41.24 3.45
N ASN A 5 -14.27 41.47 3.53
CA ASN A 5 -14.90 42.02 4.72
C ASN A 5 -15.20 40.87 5.70
N TYR A 6 -14.25 40.59 6.59
CA TYR A 6 -14.39 39.53 7.62
C TYR A 6 -15.33 39.97 8.73
N ASN A 7 -16.20 39.05 9.18
CA ASN A 7 -16.91 39.25 10.44
C ASN A 7 -15.90 39.19 11.61
N ASP A 8 -16.28 39.73 12.78
CA ASP A 8 -15.36 39.78 13.92
C ASP A 8 -15.03 38.40 14.52
N TYR A 9 -15.92 37.43 14.31
CA TYR A 9 -15.69 36.03 14.67
C TYR A 9 -14.51 35.42 13.89
N ASP A 10 -14.47 35.64 12.57
CA ASP A 10 -13.41 35.17 11.67
C ASP A 10 -12.08 35.84 12.02
N LYS A 11 -12.08 37.15 12.32
CA LYS A 11 -10.87 37.87 12.76
C LYS A 11 -10.29 37.30 14.05
N ALA A 12 -11.13 37.05 15.06
CA ALA A 12 -10.69 36.49 16.33
C ALA A 12 -10.09 35.09 16.15
N LYS A 13 -10.70 34.27 15.30
CA LYS A 13 -10.25 32.90 15.00
C LYS A 13 -8.93 32.88 14.23
N ILE A 14 -8.77 33.76 13.24
CA ILE A 14 -7.50 33.95 12.52
C ILE A 14 -6.38 34.37 13.48
N GLN A 15 -6.64 35.32 14.39
CA GLN A 15 -5.66 35.73 15.40
C GLN A 15 -5.29 34.57 16.34
N GLN A 16 -6.26 33.75 16.73
CA GLN A 16 -6.02 32.55 17.52
C GLN A 16 -5.12 31.56 16.77
N TYR A 17 -5.40 31.28 15.49
CA TYR A 17 -4.54 30.41 14.68
C TYR A 17 -3.14 30.97 14.51
N GLN A 18 -2.99 32.28 14.30
CA GLN A 18 -1.68 32.94 14.21
C GLN A 18 -0.80 32.71 15.44
N ARG A 19 -1.39 32.78 16.64
CA ARG A 19 -0.65 32.51 17.89
C ARG A 19 -0.23 31.05 18.03
N ASN A 20 -0.95 30.14 17.38
CA ASN A 20 -0.70 28.70 17.42
C ASN A 20 0.22 28.22 16.29
N ILE A 21 0.67 29.10 15.39
CA ILE A 21 1.67 28.75 14.38
C ILE A 21 3.03 28.62 15.08
N PHE A 22 3.52 27.40 15.15
CA PHE A 22 4.85 27.12 15.68
C PHE A 22 5.74 26.55 14.58
N SER A 23 6.86 27.22 14.30
CA SER A 23 7.81 26.82 13.25
C SER A 23 7.16 26.65 11.85
N GLY A 24 6.12 27.43 11.55
CA GLY A 24 5.37 27.35 10.29
C GLY A 24 4.38 26.19 10.20
N ASN A 25 4.09 25.51 11.31
CA ASN A 25 3.08 24.45 11.39
C ASN A 25 1.83 24.97 12.08
N LEU A 26 0.66 24.67 11.51
CA LEU A 26 -0.64 24.90 12.13
C LEU A 26 -1.38 23.56 12.24
N SER A 27 -1.76 23.20 13.47
CA SER A 27 -2.55 22.00 13.74
C SER A 27 -3.88 22.38 14.39
N ILE A 28 -4.98 21.91 13.82
CA ILE A 28 -6.34 22.17 14.30
C ILE A 28 -7.03 20.83 14.54
N TYR A 29 -7.68 20.70 15.70
CA TYR A 29 -8.32 19.47 16.15
C TYR A 29 -9.75 19.77 16.65
N LYS A 30 -10.73 18.98 16.17
CA LYS A 30 -12.14 19.03 16.60
C LYS A 30 -12.82 20.40 16.49
N ASP A 31 -12.36 21.25 15.57
CA ASP A 31 -13.01 22.54 15.31
C ASP A 31 -14.18 22.35 14.35
N LYS A 32 -15.36 22.82 14.76
CA LYS A 32 -16.63 22.61 14.05
C LYS A 32 -16.91 23.60 12.92
N SER A 33 -16.07 24.62 12.77
CA SER A 33 -16.25 25.64 11.72
C SER A 33 -14.90 26.19 11.26
N ILE A 34 -14.36 25.62 10.19
CA ILE A 34 -13.04 25.97 9.65
C ILE A 34 -13.12 26.95 8.46
N SER A 35 -14.27 27.61 8.24
CA SER A 35 -14.46 28.59 7.16
C SER A 35 -13.44 29.74 7.17
N ALA A 36 -12.89 30.08 8.35
CA ALA A 36 -11.86 31.10 8.50
C ALA A 36 -10.53 30.77 7.78
N LEU A 37 -10.29 29.49 7.42
CA LEU A 37 -9.09 29.12 6.66
C LEU A 37 -9.12 29.58 5.20
N ARG A 38 -10.26 30.10 4.72
CA ARG A 38 -10.34 30.76 3.41
C ARG A 38 -9.42 31.96 3.25
N PHE A 39 -8.91 32.49 4.36
CA PHE A 39 -8.09 33.69 4.43
C PHE A 39 -6.66 33.40 4.91
N LEU A 40 -6.24 32.14 4.84
CA LEU A 40 -4.89 31.71 5.20
C LEU A 40 -3.81 32.30 4.31
N GLU A 41 -4.12 32.94 3.17
CA GLU A 41 -3.13 33.50 2.25
C GLU A 41 -2.08 34.39 2.93
N PHE A 42 -2.45 35.00 4.07
CA PHE A 42 -1.57 35.86 4.87
C PHE A 42 -0.76 35.12 5.95
N LEU A 43 -1.04 33.85 6.22
CA LEU A 43 -0.31 33.06 7.21
C LEU A 43 0.93 32.44 6.57
N LYS A 44 2.10 32.67 7.18
CA LYS A 44 3.37 32.02 6.81
C LYS A 44 3.41 30.58 7.35
N VAL A 45 2.49 29.74 6.87
CA VAL A 45 2.43 28.32 7.18
C VAL A 45 3.04 27.51 6.03
N LYS A 46 3.85 26.53 6.39
CA LYS A 46 4.40 25.52 5.48
C LYS A 46 3.59 24.24 5.57
N HIS A 47 3.11 23.89 6.76
CA HIS A 47 2.33 22.69 6.99
C HIS A 47 1.04 22.99 7.75
N VAL A 48 -0.08 22.48 7.26
CA VAL A 48 -1.39 22.55 7.91
C VAL A 48 -1.89 21.14 8.16
N SER A 49 -2.33 20.86 9.39
CA SER A 49 -2.90 19.57 9.80
C SER A 49 -4.28 19.77 10.42
N LEU A 50 -5.32 19.27 9.77
CA LEU A 50 -6.71 19.30 10.24
C LEU A 50 -7.15 17.90 10.63
N TRP A 51 -7.74 17.76 11.82
CA TRP A 51 -8.12 16.46 12.38
C TRP A 51 -9.52 16.55 13.00
N GLN A 52 -10.44 15.69 12.54
CA GLN A 52 -11.81 15.61 13.08
C GLN A 52 -12.55 16.96 13.02
N CYS A 53 -12.32 17.74 11.96
CA CYS A 53 -12.90 19.06 11.80
C CYS A 53 -14.15 19.00 10.92
N GLU A 54 -15.11 19.90 11.17
CA GLU A 54 -16.35 19.97 10.39
C GLU A 54 -16.39 21.25 9.55
N ASN A 55 -17.11 21.21 8.43
CA ASN A 55 -17.29 22.34 7.52
C ASN A 55 -15.95 22.95 7.05
N VAL A 56 -14.98 22.09 6.72
CA VAL A 56 -13.68 22.52 6.19
C VAL A 56 -13.88 23.08 4.80
N ALA A 57 -13.91 24.40 4.67
CA ALA A 57 -13.92 25.06 3.38
C ALA A 57 -12.59 25.78 3.21
N LEU A 58 -11.73 25.25 2.34
CA LEU A 58 -10.47 25.91 2.01
C LEU A 58 -10.76 26.97 0.94
N GLY A 59 -10.14 28.14 1.11
CA GLY A 59 -10.11 29.19 0.09
C GLY A 59 -8.73 29.20 -0.55
N THR A 60 -8.24 30.39 -0.89
CA THR A 60 -6.85 30.54 -1.36
C THR A 60 -5.88 30.20 -0.22
N ILE A 61 -5.22 29.05 -0.34
CA ILE A 61 -4.17 28.66 0.60
C ILE A 61 -2.88 29.44 0.30
N PRO A 62 -2.06 29.76 1.31
CA PRO A 62 -0.83 30.52 1.14
C PRO A 62 0.16 29.80 0.21
N PRO A 63 0.88 30.55 -0.65
CA PRO A 63 1.83 29.98 -1.61
C PRO A 63 3.02 29.27 -0.94
N THR A 64 3.24 29.50 0.36
CA THR A 64 4.26 28.82 1.17
C THR A 64 3.86 27.42 1.62
N LEU A 65 2.59 27.02 1.47
CA LEU A 65 2.13 25.71 1.93
C LEU A 65 2.70 24.61 1.04
N SER A 66 3.55 23.76 1.62
CA SER A 66 4.14 22.61 0.96
C SER A 66 3.51 21.29 1.40
N ARG A 67 2.87 21.26 2.58
CA ARG A 67 2.18 20.08 3.14
C ARG A 67 0.79 20.43 3.65
N LEU A 68 -0.19 19.64 3.24
CA LEU A 68 -1.55 19.71 3.76
C LEU A 68 -1.99 18.31 4.21
N THR A 69 -2.47 18.23 5.44
CA THR A 69 -3.08 17.02 6.01
C THR A 69 -4.47 17.35 6.48
N ILE A 70 -5.46 16.57 6.03
CA ILE A 70 -6.88 16.70 6.39
C ILE A 70 -7.37 15.29 6.68
N ASN A 71 -7.66 15.01 7.94
CA ASN A 71 -8.03 13.67 8.37
C ASN A 71 -9.36 13.69 9.12
N GLN A 72 -10.28 12.78 8.75
CA GLN A 72 -11.60 12.67 9.39
C GLN A 72 -12.39 13.99 9.36
N CYS A 73 -12.24 14.78 8.31
CA CYS A 73 -12.95 16.04 8.12
C CYS A 73 -14.04 15.89 7.06
N THR A 74 -15.13 15.22 7.44
CA THR A 74 -16.25 14.93 6.52
C THR A 74 -16.87 16.22 5.96
N GLY A 75 -17.12 16.25 4.65
CA GLY A 75 -17.69 17.42 3.98
C GLY A 75 -16.68 18.53 3.68
N ALA A 76 -15.38 18.22 3.70
CA ALA A 76 -14.35 19.18 3.32
C ALA A 76 -14.47 19.56 1.82
N ASP A 77 -14.67 20.85 1.54
CA ASP A 77 -14.59 21.40 0.18
C ASP A 77 -13.14 21.82 -0.12
N LEU A 78 -12.51 21.07 -1.02
CA LEU A 78 -11.12 21.24 -1.44
C LEU A 78 -10.99 21.80 -2.86
N THR A 79 -12.08 22.29 -3.45
CA THR A 79 -12.11 22.74 -4.85
C THR A 79 -11.10 23.86 -5.13
N GLU A 80 -10.90 24.75 -4.16
CA GLU A 80 -9.98 25.89 -4.27
C GLU A 80 -8.49 25.49 -4.20
N LEU A 81 -8.17 24.25 -3.80
CA LEU A 81 -6.80 23.73 -3.88
C LEU A 81 -6.24 23.78 -5.31
N LYS A 82 -7.10 23.87 -6.33
CA LYS A 82 -6.67 23.95 -7.73
C LYS A 82 -5.70 25.11 -8.03
N HIS A 83 -5.69 26.13 -7.19
CA HIS A 83 -4.79 27.28 -7.30
C HIS A 83 -3.44 27.07 -6.58
N ASN A 84 -3.29 26.02 -5.79
CA ASN A 84 -2.13 25.76 -4.94
C ASN A 84 -1.11 24.83 -5.59
N VAL A 85 -0.61 25.25 -6.75
CA VAL A 85 0.34 24.50 -7.56
C VAL A 85 1.69 24.22 -6.87
N GLN A 86 1.98 24.84 -5.72
CA GLN A 86 3.24 24.64 -4.98
C GLN A 86 3.19 23.45 -4.01
N LEU A 87 2.02 22.87 -3.76
CA LEU A 87 1.86 21.79 -2.79
C LEU A 87 2.66 20.54 -3.22
N GLN A 88 3.41 19.96 -2.29
CA GLN A 88 4.27 18.79 -2.52
C GLN A 88 3.75 17.53 -1.82
N PHE A 89 3.11 17.71 -0.67
CA PHE A 89 2.59 16.63 0.17
C PHE A 89 1.11 16.87 0.47
N LEU A 90 0.27 15.90 0.14
CA LEU A 90 -1.15 15.95 0.44
C LEU A 90 -1.60 14.63 1.06
N ASP A 91 -2.15 14.69 2.27
CA ASP A 91 -2.82 13.57 2.95
C ASP A 91 -4.27 13.97 3.24
N ILE A 92 -5.22 13.35 2.54
CA ILE A 92 -6.65 13.61 2.71
C ILE A 92 -7.41 12.33 3.07
N LYS A 93 -6.83 11.51 3.95
CA LYS A 93 -7.44 10.26 4.39
C LYS A 93 -8.73 10.43 5.22
N GLN A 94 -9.60 9.43 5.17
CA GLN A 94 -10.81 9.34 5.99
C GLN A 94 -11.79 10.52 5.80
N ASN A 95 -11.95 11.02 4.57
CA ASN A 95 -12.84 12.16 4.28
C ASN A 95 -14.05 11.80 3.42
N LYS A 96 -14.24 10.52 3.05
CA LYS A 96 -15.35 10.03 2.21
C LYS A 96 -15.39 10.68 0.82
N PHE A 97 -14.24 11.01 0.26
CA PHE A 97 -14.18 11.52 -1.11
C PHE A 97 -14.55 10.42 -2.11
N VAL A 98 -15.47 10.70 -3.03
CA VAL A 98 -15.82 9.81 -4.15
C VAL A 98 -15.02 10.18 -5.41
N GLU A 99 -14.64 11.45 -5.56
CA GLU A 99 -13.73 11.93 -6.61
C GLU A 99 -12.86 13.11 -6.13
N CYS A 100 -11.69 13.28 -6.75
CA CYS A 100 -10.72 14.34 -6.42
C CYS A 100 -10.17 15.05 -7.67
N ARG A 101 -11.05 15.53 -8.56
CA ARG A 101 -10.64 16.13 -9.85
C ARG A 101 -9.74 17.36 -9.72
N PHE A 102 -9.82 18.08 -8.60
CA PHE A 102 -8.95 19.23 -8.31
C PHE A 102 -7.45 18.86 -8.33
N LEU A 103 -7.10 17.59 -8.07
CA LEU A 103 -5.73 17.08 -8.08
C LEU A 103 -5.03 17.23 -9.44
N ARG A 104 -5.76 17.30 -10.55
CA ARG A 104 -5.19 17.47 -11.92
C ARG A 104 -4.26 18.68 -12.04
N THR A 105 -4.51 19.70 -11.23
CA THR A 105 -3.77 20.97 -11.26
C THR A 105 -2.56 20.98 -10.31
N LEU A 106 -2.48 20.01 -9.37
CA LEU A 106 -1.44 19.93 -8.35
C LEU A 106 -0.19 19.20 -8.87
N VAL A 107 0.37 19.72 -9.95
CA VAL A 107 1.45 19.09 -10.73
C VAL A 107 2.79 18.94 -9.98
N ASN A 108 2.95 19.60 -8.83
CA ASN A 108 4.16 19.54 -8.00
C ASN A 108 4.10 18.53 -6.85
N ILE A 109 2.99 17.82 -6.67
CA ILE A 109 2.87 16.80 -5.63
C ILE A 109 3.87 15.67 -5.88
N THR A 110 4.62 15.33 -4.85
CA THR A 110 5.57 14.22 -4.82
C THR A 110 5.04 13.05 -3.99
N SER A 111 4.18 13.32 -3.00
CA SER A 111 3.58 12.31 -2.14
C SER A 111 2.09 12.61 -1.90
N LEU A 112 1.25 11.62 -2.22
CA LEU A 112 -0.20 11.71 -2.14
C LEU A 112 -0.78 10.52 -1.36
N THR A 113 -1.58 10.83 -0.35
CA THR A 113 -2.29 9.85 0.47
C THR A 113 -3.80 10.12 0.42
N LEU A 114 -4.55 9.10 0.00
CA LEU A 114 -6.00 9.11 -0.21
C LEU A 114 -6.69 7.96 0.56
N ILE A 115 -6.09 7.51 1.66
CA ILE A 115 -6.51 6.31 2.39
C ILE A 115 -7.95 6.42 2.89
N ASN A 116 -8.73 5.34 2.80
CA ASN A 116 -10.05 5.24 3.43
C ASN A 116 -10.97 6.37 2.96
N ASN A 117 -11.17 6.42 1.65
CA ASN A 117 -12.17 7.25 0.97
C ASN A 117 -13.04 6.31 0.12
N ASP A 118 -13.92 6.87 -0.71
CA ASP A 118 -14.88 6.13 -1.53
C ASP A 118 -14.53 6.22 -3.03
N LEU A 119 -13.23 6.35 -3.36
CA LEU A 119 -12.78 6.56 -4.74
C LEU A 119 -12.98 5.30 -5.58
N GLU A 120 -13.54 5.44 -6.78
CA GLU A 120 -13.73 4.34 -7.74
C GLU A 120 -12.73 4.35 -8.90
N ASN A 121 -12.12 5.50 -9.20
CA ASN A 121 -11.06 5.65 -10.20
C ASN A 121 -10.06 6.75 -9.83
N ILE A 122 -8.91 6.73 -10.52
CA ILE A 122 -7.80 7.69 -10.34
C ILE A 122 -7.30 8.31 -11.65
N ALA A 123 -8.11 8.30 -12.71
CA ALA A 123 -7.71 8.79 -14.03
C ALA A 123 -7.24 10.26 -14.04
N TYR A 124 -7.70 11.05 -13.08
CA TYR A 124 -7.29 12.43 -12.88
C TYR A 124 -5.86 12.60 -12.34
N LEU A 125 -5.18 11.53 -11.92
CA LEU A 125 -3.78 11.59 -11.49
C LEU A 125 -2.78 11.57 -12.65
N ARG A 126 -3.19 11.23 -13.87
CA ARG A 126 -2.30 10.97 -15.02
C ARG A 126 -1.25 12.07 -15.32
N ASP A 127 -1.56 13.32 -14.98
CA ASP A 127 -0.72 14.48 -15.26
C ASP A 127 0.27 14.81 -14.11
N MET A 128 0.27 14.03 -13.02
CA MET A 128 1.12 14.22 -11.84
C MET A 128 2.53 13.65 -12.02
N ALA A 129 3.25 14.15 -13.04
CA ALA A 129 4.57 13.65 -13.46
C ALA A 129 5.68 13.66 -12.38
N LYS A 130 5.48 14.36 -11.26
CA LYS A 130 6.43 14.39 -10.12
C LYS A 130 6.10 13.40 -9.00
N LEU A 131 4.96 12.73 -9.06
CA LEU A 131 4.51 11.83 -8.00
C LEU A 131 5.45 10.62 -7.88
N SER A 132 6.04 10.44 -6.69
CA SER A 132 6.93 9.32 -6.38
C SER A 132 6.35 8.36 -5.34
N SER A 133 5.40 8.83 -4.53
CA SER A 133 4.70 8.03 -3.52
C SER A 133 3.20 8.24 -3.63
N LEU A 134 2.46 7.14 -3.85
CA LEU A 134 1.01 7.14 -3.96
C LEU A 134 0.41 6.06 -3.06
N ILE A 135 -0.43 6.48 -2.10
CA ILE A 135 -1.11 5.60 -1.16
C ILE A 135 -2.62 5.79 -1.27
N VAL A 136 -3.31 4.81 -1.86
CA VAL A 136 -4.77 4.81 -2.11
C VAL A 136 -5.44 3.58 -1.48
N HIS A 137 -4.85 3.08 -0.38
CA HIS A 137 -5.35 1.95 0.39
C HIS A 137 -6.78 2.19 0.92
N GLN A 138 -7.60 1.14 1.00
CA GLN A 138 -9.00 1.21 1.48
C GLN A 138 -9.83 2.19 0.65
N ASN A 139 -10.05 1.87 -0.62
CA ASN A 139 -10.98 2.59 -1.50
C ASN A 139 -11.83 1.57 -2.28
N ASN A 140 -12.55 2.04 -3.30
CA ASN A 140 -13.39 1.19 -4.16
C ASN A 140 -12.83 1.06 -5.58
N LEU A 141 -11.51 1.24 -5.78
CA LEU A 141 -10.91 1.25 -7.11
C LEU A 141 -11.08 -0.11 -7.80
N ASN A 142 -11.67 -0.12 -8.98
CA ASN A 142 -11.69 -1.27 -9.89
C ASN A 142 -10.92 -1.00 -11.20
N ASP A 143 -10.71 0.27 -11.53
CA ASP A 143 -9.93 0.77 -12.66
C ASP A 143 -8.84 1.71 -12.16
N ILE A 144 -7.61 1.42 -12.58
CA ILE A 144 -6.40 2.19 -12.25
C ILE A 144 -5.84 2.94 -13.46
N TYR A 145 -6.62 3.09 -14.53
CA TYR A 145 -6.24 3.88 -15.69
C TYR A 145 -5.74 5.27 -15.29
N GLY A 146 -4.69 5.73 -15.97
CA GLY A 146 -3.98 6.97 -15.68
C GLY A 146 -2.68 6.72 -14.91
N ILE A 147 -2.60 5.63 -14.15
CA ILE A 147 -1.41 5.30 -13.34
C ILE A 147 -0.18 5.02 -14.20
N GLN A 148 -0.35 4.52 -15.43
CA GLN A 148 0.73 4.21 -16.37
C GLN A 148 1.59 5.44 -16.73
N HIS A 149 1.07 6.66 -16.53
CA HIS A 149 1.78 7.91 -16.80
C HIS A 149 2.70 8.34 -15.65
N LEU A 150 2.58 7.74 -14.45
CA LEU A 150 3.27 8.15 -13.23
C LEU A 150 4.67 7.52 -13.12
N LYS A 151 5.53 7.80 -14.10
CA LYS A 151 6.83 7.13 -14.29
C LYS A 151 7.84 7.27 -13.13
N LYS A 152 7.61 8.21 -12.21
CA LYS A 152 8.47 8.45 -11.05
C LYS A 152 8.05 7.69 -9.79
N LEU A 153 6.95 6.93 -9.83
CA LEU A 153 6.52 6.14 -8.69
C LEU A 153 7.58 5.14 -8.26
N THR A 154 7.93 5.20 -6.97
CA THR A 154 8.79 4.24 -6.28
C THR A 154 8.01 3.49 -5.20
N LEU A 155 6.98 4.12 -4.62
CA LEU A 155 6.07 3.51 -3.65
C LEU A 155 4.64 3.62 -4.16
N LEU A 156 3.98 2.46 -4.30
CA LEU A 156 2.57 2.37 -4.67
C LEU A 156 1.83 1.43 -3.72
N ASN A 157 0.81 1.95 -3.04
CA ASN A 157 -0.08 1.14 -2.22
C ASN A 157 -1.53 1.29 -2.71
N LEU A 158 -2.05 0.21 -3.30
CA LEU A 158 -3.43 0.05 -3.78
C LEU A 158 -4.16 -1.08 -3.04
N SER A 159 -3.64 -1.50 -1.89
CA SER A 159 -4.24 -2.59 -1.12
C SER A 159 -5.66 -2.26 -0.65
N TYR A 160 -6.50 -3.27 -0.40
CA TYR A 160 -7.90 -3.09 0.03
C TYR A 160 -8.70 -2.26 -0.98
N ASN A 161 -8.74 -2.73 -2.22
CA ASN A 161 -9.54 -2.17 -3.31
C ASN A 161 -10.28 -3.32 -4.04
N LYS A 162 -10.78 -3.08 -5.26
CA LYS A 162 -11.52 -4.04 -6.10
C LYS A 162 -10.82 -4.23 -7.46
N ILE A 163 -9.50 -4.10 -7.50
CA ILE A 163 -8.72 -4.11 -8.74
C ILE A 163 -8.62 -5.55 -9.26
N VAL A 164 -8.94 -5.74 -10.55
CA VAL A 164 -8.84 -7.04 -11.24
C VAL A 164 -7.65 -7.09 -12.19
N ASP A 165 -7.42 -6.00 -12.93
CA ASP A 165 -6.34 -5.89 -13.91
C ASP A 165 -5.26 -4.92 -13.43
N ILE A 166 -4.01 -5.39 -13.42
CA ILE A 166 -2.82 -4.59 -13.10
C ILE A 166 -1.91 -4.36 -14.31
N SER A 167 -2.34 -4.70 -15.52
CA SER A 167 -1.61 -4.41 -16.77
C SER A 167 -1.22 -2.92 -16.91
N PRO A 168 -1.99 -1.92 -16.44
CA PRO A 168 -1.56 -0.52 -16.50
C PRO A 168 -0.27 -0.22 -15.71
N LEU A 169 0.11 -1.09 -14.77
CA LEU A 169 1.33 -0.93 -13.98
C LEU A 169 2.60 -1.35 -14.73
N GLU A 170 2.52 -2.15 -15.80
CA GLU A 170 3.67 -2.78 -16.48
C GLU A 170 4.77 -1.78 -16.89
N SER A 171 4.38 -0.54 -17.16
CA SER A 171 5.29 0.50 -17.62
C SER A 171 5.94 1.33 -16.49
N LEU A 172 5.75 0.95 -15.22
CA LEU A 172 6.23 1.63 -14.01
C LEU A 172 7.49 0.96 -13.43
N THR A 173 8.56 0.93 -14.22
CA THR A 173 9.79 0.18 -13.90
C THR A 173 10.60 0.71 -12.71
N ASN A 174 10.22 1.84 -12.12
CA ASN A 174 10.87 2.45 -10.95
C ASN A 174 10.28 2.02 -9.60
N ILE A 175 9.22 1.21 -9.59
CA ILE A 175 8.59 0.75 -8.35
C ILE A 175 9.57 -0.08 -7.52
N GLU A 176 9.73 0.30 -6.26
CA GLU A 176 10.53 -0.39 -5.24
C GLU A 176 9.63 -1.06 -4.21
N GLU A 177 8.49 -0.45 -3.88
CA GLU A 177 7.51 -0.95 -2.91
C GLU A 177 6.12 -0.98 -3.52
N LEU A 178 5.53 -2.17 -3.59
CA LEU A 178 4.22 -2.41 -4.19
C LEU A 178 3.31 -3.20 -3.25
N TYR A 179 2.19 -2.60 -2.87
CA TYR A 179 1.17 -3.22 -2.04
C TYR A 179 -0.13 -3.33 -2.82
N LEU A 180 -0.51 -4.56 -3.16
CA LEU A 180 -1.68 -4.92 -3.95
C LEU A 180 -2.57 -5.93 -3.20
N ASN A 181 -2.27 -6.20 -1.93
CA ASN A 181 -3.01 -7.18 -1.16
C ASN A 181 -4.47 -6.78 -0.95
N GLN A 182 -5.35 -7.77 -0.80
CA GLN A 182 -6.81 -7.55 -0.68
C GLN A 182 -7.39 -6.81 -1.88
N ASN A 183 -7.28 -7.44 -3.05
CA ASN A 183 -7.86 -7.00 -4.31
C ASN A 183 -8.51 -8.21 -4.99
N GLN A 184 -8.82 -8.11 -6.29
CA GLN A 184 -9.43 -9.16 -7.08
C GLN A 184 -8.54 -9.57 -8.26
N ILE A 185 -7.22 -9.45 -8.09
CA ILE A 185 -6.24 -9.62 -9.16
C ILE A 185 -6.17 -11.10 -9.55
N VAL A 186 -6.21 -11.36 -10.86
CA VAL A 186 -6.14 -12.71 -11.43
C VAL A 186 -4.80 -12.98 -12.10
N SER A 187 -4.22 -11.97 -12.76
CA SER A 187 -2.94 -12.06 -13.47
C SER A 187 -1.90 -11.10 -12.89
N ILE A 188 -0.67 -11.57 -12.81
CA ILE A 188 0.48 -10.82 -12.30
C ILE A 188 1.63 -10.70 -13.29
N GLU A 189 1.37 -10.87 -14.59
CA GLU A 189 2.41 -10.77 -15.63
C GLU A 189 3.11 -9.40 -15.61
N ALA A 190 2.36 -8.33 -15.32
CA ALA A 190 2.89 -6.97 -15.21
C ALA A 190 4.05 -6.84 -14.21
N LEU A 191 4.14 -7.72 -13.20
CA LEU A 191 5.19 -7.68 -12.18
C LEU A 191 6.58 -8.01 -12.74
N THR A 192 6.67 -8.73 -13.86
CA THR A 192 7.96 -9.12 -14.49
C THR A 192 8.80 -7.91 -14.92
N SER A 193 8.15 -6.76 -15.13
CA SER A 193 8.77 -5.49 -15.50
C SER A 193 9.48 -4.76 -14.34
N PHE A 194 9.17 -5.08 -13.08
CA PHE A 194 9.61 -4.31 -11.90
C PHE A 194 11.01 -4.67 -11.41
N SER A 195 12.02 -4.40 -12.24
CA SER A 195 13.42 -4.70 -11.92
C SER A 195 13.97 -4.13 -10.60
N LYS A 196 13.34 -3.06 -10.05
CA LYS A 196 13.74 -2.43 -8.79
C LYS A 196 12.92 -2.87 -7.58
N LEU A 197 11.95 -3.77 -7.75
CA LEU A 197 11.03 -4.18 -6.70
C LEU A 197 11.77 -4.86 -5.55
N ARG A 198 11.58 -4.32 -4.35
CA ARG A 198 12.13 -4.81 -3.08
C ARG A 198 11.03 -5.31 -2.16
N ASN A 199 9.87 -4.67 -2.14
CA ASN A 199 8.77 -5.09 -1.27
C ASN A 199 7.53 -5.36 -2.11
N LEU A 200 6.97 -6.56 -2.00
CA LEU A 200 5.71 -6.94 -2.65
C LEU A 200 4.75 -7.61 -1.67
N GLU A 201 3.52 -7.09 -1.60
CA GLU A 201 2.40 -7.74 -0.92
C GLU A 201 1.25 -7.96 -1.91
N ILE A 202 0.90 -9.23 -2.15
CA ILE A 202 -0.16 -9.64 -3.11
C ILE A 202 -1.12 -10.68 -2.54
N PHE A 203 -1.00 -11.04 -1.26
CA PHE A 203 -1.97 -11.89 -0.56
C PHE A 203 -3.37 -11.27 -0.63
N ASP A 204 -4.48 -11.99 -0.37
CA ASP A 204 -5.78 -11.31 -0.50
C ASP A 204 -6.36 -11.27 -1.93
N ASN A 205 -5.84 -12.02 -2.93
CA ASN A 205 -6.21 -11.93 -4.36
C ASN A 205 -6.72 -13.27 -4.96
N TYR A 206 -6.97 -13.32 -6.27
CA TYR A 206 -7.43 -14.49 -7.04
C TYR A 206 -6.39 -15.00 -8.05
N ILE A 207 -5.11 -14.87 -7.72
CA ILE A 207 -4.00 -15.23 -8.60
C ILE A 207 -3.90 -16.75 -8.70
N GLN A 208 -3.88 -17.28 -9.92
CA GLN A 208 -3.75 -18.73 -10.17
C GLN A 208 -2.36 -19.10 -10.69
N ASP A 209 -1.73 -18.24 -11.49
CA ASP A 209 -0.41 -18.45 -12.05
C ASP A 209 0.65 -17.61 -11.33
N MET A 210 1.51 -18.28 -10.58
CA MET A 210 2.64 -17.66 -9.87
C MET A 210 3.95 -17.68 -10.66
N THR A 211 3.96 -18.25 -11.87
CA THR A 211 5.13 -18.28 -12.77
C THR A 211 5.80 -16.91 -12.96
N PRO A 212 5.06 -15.79 -13.08
CA PRO A 212 5.67 -14.47 -13.20
C PRO A 212 6.57 -14.09 -12.01
N ILE A 213 6.23 -14.53 -10.80
CA ILE A 213 7.04 -14.30 -9.59
C ILE A 213 8.32 -15.14 -9.62
N TYR A 214 8.23 -16.41 -10.03
CA TYR A 214 9.41 -17.29 -10.12
C TYR A 214 10.43 -16.82 -11.16
N ARG A 215 9.96 -16.15 -12.22
CA ARG A 215 10.82 -15.50 -13.24
C ARG A 215 11.39 -14.15 -12.78
N HIS A 216 10.85 -13.57 -11.71
CA HIS A 216 11.30 -12.27 -11.24
C HIS A 216 12.70 -12.37 -10.63
N LYS A 217 13.59 -11.44 -11.03
CA LYS A 217 15.04 -11.49 -10.69
C LYS A 217 15.33 -11.56 -9.18
N ASN A 218 14.41 -11.08 -8.35
CA ASN A 218 14.56 -10.99 -6.89
C ASN A 218 13.86 -12.12 -6.10
N TYR A 219 13.23 -13.11 -6.75
CA TYR A 219 12.48 -14.20 -6.08
C TYR A 219 13.27 -14.95 -4.98
N LYS A 220 14.59 -15.09 -5.15
CA LYS A 220 15.48 -15.79 -4.19
C LYS A 220 15.57 -15.11 -2.81
N ASN A 221 14.99 -13.94 -2.65
CA ASN A 221 15.03 -13.18 -1.41
C ASN A 221 13.67 -13.33 -0.70
N SER A 222 13.52 -14.43 0.04
CA SER A 222 12.24 -14.90 0.63
C SER A 222 11.55 -13.93 1.60
N ASN A 223 12.24 -12.88 2.05
CA ASN A 223 11.67 -11.84 2.91
C ASN A 223 10.96 -10.71 2.13
N LEU A 224 11.10 -10.67 0.81
CA LEU A 224 10.60 -9.59 -0.05
C LEU A 224 9.15 -9.78 -0.52
N TYR A 225 8.63 -11.01 -0.45
CA TYR A 225 7.34 -11.40 -0.99
C TYR A 225 6.43 -11.93 0.12
N ARG A 226 5.43 -11.14 0.53
CA ARG A 226 4.35 -11.64 1.38
C ARG A 226 3.21 -12.12 0.49
N ILE A 227 3.26 -13.40 0.17
CA ILE A 227 2.22 -14.14 -0.53
C ILE A 227 1.48 -14.99 0.51
N ARG A 228 0.15 -15.10 0.40
CA ARG A 228 -0.64 -15.96 1.28
C ARG A 228 -0.22 -17.42 1.08
N GLN A 229 0.02 -18.18 2.14
CA GLN A 229 0.41 -19.60 2.03
C GLN A 229 -0.60 -20.45 1.24
N GLN A 230 -1.90 -20.12 1.27
CA GLN A 230 -2.96 -20.86 0.55
C GLN A 230 -3.06 -20.54 -0.94
N ASP A 231 -2.47 -19.43 -1.39
CA ASP A 231 -2.45 -19.00 -2.80
C ASP A 231 -1.12 -19.35 -3.48
N ASP A 232 -0.16 -19.94 -2.75
CA ASP A 232 1.01 -20.56 -3.36
C ASP A 232 0.55 -21.86 -4.07
N PRO A 233 0.62 -21.96 -5.41
CA PRO A 233 0.28 -23.18 -6.12
C PRO A 233 1.13 -24.34 -5.65
N THR A 234 2.32 -24.09 -5.09
CA THR A 234 3.11 -25.12 -4.41
C THR A 234 2.34 -25.71 -3.23
N TYR A 235 1.61 -24.91 -2.44
CA TYR A 235 0.76 -25.37 -1.33
C TYR A 235 -0.49 -26.11 -1.81
N GLN A 236 -1.13 -25.66 -2.89
CA GLN A 236 -2.28 -26.37 -3.48
C GLN A 236 -1.89 -27.66 -4.20
N HIS A 237 -0.74 -27.67 -4.90
CA HIS A 237 -0.16 -28.89 -5.47
C HIS A 237 0.35 -29.83 -4.38
N LEU A 238 0.96 -29.32 -3.30
CA LEU A 238 1.30 -30.09 -2.11
C LEU A 238 0.05 -30.80 -1.56
N CYS A 239 -1.08 -30.10 -1.39
CA CYS A 239 -2.34 -30.67 -0.88
C CYS A 239 -3.00 -31.71 -1.82
N THR A 240 -2.72 -31.64 -3.13
CA THR A 240 -3.25 -32.60 -4.12
C THR A 240 -2.30 -33.76 -4.42
N SER A 241 -0.98 -33.56 -4.33
CA SER A 241 0.03 -34.61 -4.56
C SER A 241 0.40 -35.37 -3.27
N MET A 242 0.25 -34.74 -2.11
CA MET A 242 0.32 -35.42 -0.82
C MET A 242 -1.08 -35.48 -0.23
N ASN A 243 -1.52 -36.70 0.13
CA ASN A 243 -2.72 -36.92 0.93
C ASN A 243 -2.76 -35.89 2.06
N HIS A 244 -3.85 -35.11 2.17
CA HIS A 244 -4.04 -33.98 3.09
C HIS A 244 -3.45 -34.20 4.52
N LYS A 245 -3.41 -35.45 4.98
CA LYS A 245 -2.80 -35.92 6.24
C LYS A 245 -1.28 -35.70 6.37
N CYS A 246 -0.49 -35.73 5.30
CA CYS A 246 0.98 -35.52 5.36
C CYS A 246 1.33 -34.06 5.65
N ILE A 247 0.60 -33.10 5.09
CA ILE A 247 0.83 -31.67 5.32
C ILE A 247 0.35 -31.26 6.70
N TYR A 248 -0.83 -31.74 7.10
CA TYR A 248 -1.27 -31.64 8.49
C TYR A 248 -0.26 -32.31 9.42
N GLY A 249 0.31 -33.46 9.06
CA GLY A 249 1.39 -34.11 9.79
C GLY A 249 2.62 -33.23 9.95
N ILE A 250 3.10 -32.54 8.91
CA ILE A 250 4.25 -31.61 9.00
C ILE A 250 3.92 -30.39 9.87
N GLN A 251 2.73 -29.82 9.74
CA GLN A 251 2.28 -28.67 10.52
C GLN A 251 2.01 -29.02 11.99
N GLU A 252 1.45 -30.20 12.23
CA GLU A 252 1.19 -30.75 13.56
C GLU A 252 2.52 -31.15 14.24
N LEU A 253 3.45 -31.76 13.51
CA LEU A 253 4.82 -32.00 13.99
C LEU A 253 5.51 -30.66 14.29
N ALA A 254 5.41 -29.65 13.42
CA ALA A 254 5.97 -28.32 13.68
C ALA A 254 5.36 -27.64 14.92
N GLY A 255 4.06 -27.82 15.15
CA GLY A 255 3.36 -27.37 16.34
C GLY A 255 3.83 -28.11 17.61
N ARG A 256 3.98 -29.43 17.54
CA ARG A 256 4.47 -30.29 18.62
C ARG A 256 5.93 -30.01 18.99
N PHE A 257 6.77 -29.67 18.02
CA PHE A 257 8.20 -29.41 18.25
C PHE A 257 8.57 -27.95 18.48
N LYS A 258 7.61 -27.02 18.51
CA LYS A 258 7.84 -25.59 18.80
C LYS A 258 8.50 -25.34 20.17
N HIS A 259 8.47 -26.35 21.04
CA HIS A 259 9.09 -26.38 22.36
C HIS A 259 10.21 -27.44 22.50
N SER A 260 10.63 -28.09 21.41
CA SER A 260 11.70 -29.10 21.46
C SER A 260 13.09 -28.46 21.34
N ASN A 261 14.09 -29.04 22.00
CA ASN A 261 15.49 -28.62 21.92
C ASN A 261 16.10 -28.74 20.50
N ASN A 262 15.40 -29.38 19.57
CA ASN A 262 15.82 -29.60 18.18
C ASN A 262 15.23 -28.61 17.17
N CYS A 263 14.55 -27.55 17.62
CA CYS A 263 13.81 -26.60 16.77
C CYS A 263 14.62 -26.05 15.58
N ARG A 264 15.94 -25.80 15.73
CA ARG A 264 16.81 -25.34 14.63
C ARG A 264 17.12 -26.43 13.59
N LYS A 265 17.27 -27.69 14.00
CA LYS A 265 17.47 -28.82 13.08
C LYS A 265 16.18 -29.11 12.31
N ILE A 266 15.03 -29.00 12.97
CA ILE A 266 13.71 -29.19 12.36
C ILE A 266 13.43 -28.11 11.32
N ASP A 267 13.68 -26.83 11.62
CA ASP A 267 13.57 -25.73 10.64
C ASP A 267 14.53 -25.93 9.45
N SER A 268 15.76 -26.39 9.70
CA SER A 268 16.72 -26.71 8.64
C SER A 268 16.25 -27.86 7.74
N ILE A 269 15.69 -28.93 8.31
CA ILE A 269 15.17 -30.08 7.55
C ILE A 269 13.94 -29.64 6.74
N GLN A 270 13.05 -28.81 7.29
CA GLN A 270 11.89 -28.26 6.57
C GLN A 270 12.31 -27.44 5.35
N ARG A 271 13.29 -26.54 5.50
CA ARG A 271 13.83 -25.76 4.38
C ARG A 271 14.50 -26.64 3.33
N THR A 272 15.17 -27.71 3.76
CA THR A 272 15.86 -28.66 2.87
C THR A 272 14.87 -29.54 2.09
N ILE A 273 13.79 -29.98 2.73
CA ILE A 273 12.67 -30.67 2.07
C ILE A 273 12.06 -29.74 1.02
N TYR A 274 11.75 -28.49 1.38
CA TYR A 274 11.22 -27.49 0.45
C TYR A 274 12.17 -27.23 -0.75
N TYR A 275 13.49 -27.15 -0.49
CA TYR A 275 14.52 -27.00 -1.52
C TYR A 275 14.57 -28.17 -2.52
N TYR A 276 14.58 -29.42 -2.03
CA TYR A 276 14.61 -30.59 -2.92
C TYR A 276 13.28 -30.80 -3.64
N PHE A 277 12.14 -30.40 -3.06
CA PHE A 277 10.85 -30.43 -3.74
C PHE A 277 10.78 -29.49 -4.95
N ILE A 278 11.38 -28.31 -4.86
CA ILE A 278 11.50 -27.38 -6.02
C ILE A 278 12.35 -28.02 -7.14
N GLN A 279 13.35 -28.84 -6.79
CA GLN A 279 14.15 -29.56 -7.77
C GLN A 279 13.39 -30.74 -8.42
N ILE A 280 12.41 -31.36 -7.74
CA ILE A 280 11.58 -32.45 -8.30
C ILE A 280 10.75 -31.96 -9.51
N GLN A 281 10.33 -30.69 -9.54
CA GLN A 281 9.66 -30.08 -10.71
C GLN A 281 10.55 -30.00 -11.96
N SER A 282 11.87 -30.26 -11.85
CA SER A 282 12.81 -30.37 -12.97
C SER A 282 13.01 -31.81 -13.50
N ASN A 283 12.17 -32.76 -13.08
CA ASN A 283 12.06 -34.12 -13.60
C ASN A 283 13.27 -35.03 -13.31
N THR A 284 13.63 -35.18 -12.03
CA THR A 284 14.67 -36.13 -11.59
C THR A 284 14.21 -36.96 -10.38
N ASP A 285 13.99 -38.26 -10.60
CA ASP A 285 13.50 -39.23 -9.61
C ASP A 285 14.36 -39.35 -8.33
N ASN A 286 15.63 -38.97 -8.41
CA ASN A 286 16.58 -39.04 -7.29
C ASN A 286 16.22 -38.16 -6.08
N TYR A 287 15.39 -37.14 -6.26
CA TYR A 287 15.02 -36.23 -5.17
C TYR A 287 13.81 -36.74 -4.36
N PHE A 288 12.96 -37.57 -4.94
CA PHE A 288 11.80 -38.15 -4.24
C PHE A 288 12.23 -39.07 -3.09
N ASN A 289 13.23 -39.93 -3.32
CA ASN A 289 13.78 -40.80 -2.28
C ASN A 289 14.45 -39.99 -1.15
N ARG A 290 15.17 -38.91 -1.49
CA ARG A 290 15.79 -38.02 -0.49
C ARG A 290 14.77 -37.29 0.38
N VAL A 291 13.64 -36.90 -0.20
CA VAL A 291 12.52 -36.33 0.55
C VAL A 291 11.96 -37.35 1.53
N ASN A 292 11.71 -38.60 1.09
CA ASN A 292 11.22 -39.67 1.97
C ASN A 292 12.20 -39.98 3.12
N ASP A 293 13.51 -39.98 2.87
CA ASP A 293 14.52 -40.17 3.92
C ASP A 293 14.48 -39.05 4.97
N LEU A 294 14.31 -37.79 4.54
CA LEU A 294 14.19 -36.64 5.43
C LEU A 294 12.89 -36.68 6.26
N PHE A 295 11.81 -37.23 5.69
CA PHE A 295 10.56 -37.50 6.43
C PHE A 295 10.74 -38.56 7.51
N GLN A 296 11.46 -39.66 7.21
CA GLN A 296 11.77 -40.68 8.21
C GLN A 296 12.65 -40.14 9.33
N GLN A 297 13.60 -39.26 9.01
CA GLN A 297 14.40 -38.55 10.02
C GLN A 297 13.52 -37.67 10.92
N LEU A 298 12.54 -36.95 10.37
CA LEU A 298 11.59 -36.15 11.16
C LEU A 298 10.73 -37.00 12.09
N ASN A 299 10.24 -38.15 11.62
CA ASN A 299 9.47 -39.09 12.44
C ASN A 299 10.30 -39.71 13.56
N GLY A 300 11.59 -39.95 13.35
CA GLY A 300 12.51 -40.44 14.37
C GLY A 300 12.73 -39.48 15.55
N TYR A 301 12.47 -38.17 15.36
CA TYR A 301 12.48 -37.20 16.47
C TYR A 301 11.18 -37.21 17.29
N GLY A 302 10.13 -37.92 16.84
CA GLY A 302 8.82 -37.99 17.48
C GLY A 302 8.59 -39.21 18.37
N THR A 303 9.57 -40.10 18.52
CA THR A 303 9.47 -41.30 19.37
C THR A 303 10.17 -41.16 20.73
N ASP A 304 10.92 -40.08 20.95
CA ASP A 304 11.53 -39.77 22.24
C ASP A 304 10.71 -38.68 22.96
N GLN A 305 9.49 -39.02 23.39
CA GLN A 305 8.78 -38.45 24.55
C GLN A 305 7.37 -39.04 24.69
#